data_AF-A0A1G2V7H3-F1
#
_entry.id   AF-A0A1G2V7H3-F1
#
_cell.length_a   1.000
_cell.length_b   1.000
_cell.length_c   1.000
_cell.angle_alpha   90.00
_cell.angle_beta   90.00
_cell.angle_gamma   90.00
#
_symmetry.space_group_name_H-M   'P 1'
#
loop_
_entity.id
_entity.type
_entity.pdbx_description
1 polymer ?
#
loop_
_entity_poly.entity_id
_entity_poly.type
_entity_poly.pdbx_seq_one_letter_code
_entity_poly.pdbx_strand_id
1 'polypeptide(L)'
;MGKFNFKDSIDFEAVREKAEVFYSNIGSVHCPYFQSKVAFNAKGIRHLKFKSDEVARPREDQYSRLKLVHLAPEVLKLSKTVQGIWNTQCFETQKTNSRWKRSLKNVTFYEFMAVLNNVRVKVIVKEVLGGEKHFWSVIPFWGIDKDKSKRVLHSGDPEND
;
A
#
# COMPACT_ATOMS: atom_id res chain seq x y z
N MET A 1 22.79 12.34 0.13
CA MET A 1 22.60 10.88 0.06
C MET A 1 21.74 10.43 1.23
N GLY A 2 20.46 10.14 1.03
CA GLY A 2 19.62 9.50 2.05
C GLY A 2 19.56 8.00 1.77
N LYS A 3 20.45 7.21 2.39
CA LYS A 3 20.36 5.75 2.28
C LYS A 3 19.20 5.31 3.17
N PHE A 4 18.01 5.09 2.60
CA PHE A 4 16.98 4.32 3.29
C PHE A 4 17.54 2.91 3.52
N ASN A 5 18.14 2.67 4.69
CA ASN A 5 18.52 1.32 5.07
C ASN A 5 17.24 0.59 5.47
N PHE A 6 16.87 -0.43 4.71
CA PHE A 6 15.71 -1.28 5.00
C PHE A 6 16.08 -2.49 5.87
N LYS A 7 17.36 -2.64 6.25
CA LYS A 7 17.89 -3.81 6.96
C LYS A 7 18.05 -3.62 8.48
N ASP A 8 18.06 -2.38 8.97
CA ASP A 8 18.18 -2.11 10.41
C ASP A 8 16.81 -2.26 11.11
N SER A 9 16.55 -3.46 11.61
CA SER A 9 15.34 -3.82 12.36
C SER A 9 15.38 -3.44 13.84
N ILE A 10 16.48 -2.82 14.30
CA ILE A 10 16.70 -2.42 15.71
C ILE A 10 15.54 -1.54 16.20
N ASP A 11 15.00 -0.68 15.34
CA ASP A 11 13.92 0.26 15.66
C ASP A 11 12.54 -0.13 15.09
N PHE A 12 12.29 -1.41 14.79
CA PHE A 12 11.02 -1.83 14.18
C PHE A 12 9.79 -1.33 14.93
N GLU A 13 9.82 -1.43 16.26
CA GLU A 13 8.67 -1.06 17.09
C GLU A 13 8.41 0.44 17.05
N ALA A 14 9.48 1.26 17.13
CA ALA A 14 9.37 2.71 16.99
C ALA A 14 8.88 3.13 15.59
N VAL A 15 9.30 2.43 14.53
CA VAL A 15 8.80 2.67 13.16
C VAL A 15 7.33 2.28 13.04
N ARG A 16 6.93 1.16 13.63
CA ARG A 16 5.54 0.68 13.65
C ARG A 16 4.63 1.67 14.33
N GLU A 17 4.97 2.10 15.54
CA GLU A 17 4.18 3.05 16.31
C GLU A 17 4.04 4.39 15.58
N LYS A 18 5.16 4.95 15.09
CA LYS A 18 5.14 6.18 14.28
C LYS A 18 4.27 6.06 13.04
N ALA A 19 4.37 4.93 12.33
CA ALA A 19 3.57 4.68 11.13
C ALA A 19 2.08 4.54 11.43
N GLU A 20 1.70 3.86 12.53
CA GLU A 20 0.31 3.70 12.94
C GLU A 20 -0.31 5.03 13.39
N VAL A 21 0.42 5.83 14.18
CA VAL A 21 0.00 7.19 14.59
C VAL A 21 -0.10 8.12 13.39
N PHE A 22 0.85 8.05 12.45
CA PHE A 22 0.76 8.83 11.22
C PHE A 22 -0.45 8.43 10.39
N TYR A 23 -0.65 7.13 10.17
CA TYR A 23 -1.73 6.61 9.32
C TYR A 23 -3.12 6.97 9.86
N SER A 24 -3.32 6.87 11.17
CA SER A 24 -4.61 7.20 11.81
C SER A 24 -4.99 8.68 11.65
N ASN A 25 -4.01 9.58 11.54
CA ASN A 25 -4.22 11.01 11.38
C ASN A 25 -4.51 11.45 9.94
N ILE A 26 -4.34 10.59 8.93
CA ILE A 26 -4.55 10.98 7.51
C ILE A 26 -6.04 11.11 7.18
N GLY A 27 -6.84 10.10 7.54
CA GLY A 27 -8.25 9.99 7.18
C GLY A 27 -8.48 9.76 5.68
N SER A 28 -8.33 10.79 4.86
CA SER A 28 -8.51 10.70 3.40
C SER A 28 -7.70 11.76 2.64
N VAL A 29 -7.36 11.48 1.39
CA VAL A 29 -6.54 12.35 0.54
C VAL A 29 -7.16 12.51 -0.83
N HIS A 30 -7.21 13.75 -1.33
CA HIS A 30 -7.66 14.00 -2.70
C HIS A 30 -6.59 13.55 -3.72
N CYS A 31 -7.00 12.77 -4.72
CA CYS A 31 -6.15 12.33 -5.80
C CYS A 31 -6.61 12.95 -7.14
N PRO A 32 -5.75 13.76 -7.82
CA PRO A 32 -6.12 14.42 -9.07
C PRO A 32 -6.53 13.46 -10.18
N TYR A 33 -5.89 12.28 -10.29
CA TYR A 33 -6.25 11.26 -11.29
C TYR A 33 -7.71 10.80 -11.15
N PHE A 34 -8.19 10.58 -9.91
CA PHE A 34 -9.55 10.13 -9.66
C PHE A 34 -10.56 11.27 -9.52
N GLN A 35 -10.09 12.52 -9.44
CA GLN A 35 -10.91 13.70 -9.11
C GLN A 35 -11.76 13.50 -7.83
N SER A 36 -11.29 12.65 -6.91
CA SER A 36 -12.02 12.24 -5.71
C SER A 36 -11.05 11.89 -4.58
N LYS A 37 -11.61 11.61 -3.39
CA LYS A 37 -10.82 11.26 -2.20
C LYS A 37 -10.54 9.76 -2.17
N VAL A 38 -9.33 9.41 -1.75
CA VAL A 38 -8.89 8.05 -1.41
C VAL A 38 -8.84 7.94 0.11
N ALA A 39 -9.54 6.95 0.66
CA ALA A 39 -9.59 6.71 2.11
C ALA A 39 -8.36 5.95 2.61
N PHE A 40 -7.85 6.35 3.77
CA PHE A 40 -6.81 5.63 4.52
C PHE A 40 -7.49 4.94 5.70
N ASN A 41 -7.99 3.72 5.46
CA ASN A 41 -8.85 3.00 6.41
C ASN A 41 -8.15 1.78 7.06
N ALA A 42 -8.87 1.09 7.95
CA ALA A 42 -8.33 -0.06 8.67
C ALA A 42 -7.86 -1.21 7.75
N LYS A 43 -8.41 -1.35 6.53
CA LYS A 43 -8.00 -2.38 5.59
C LYS A 43 -6.58 -2.13 5.07
N GLY A 44 -6.25 -0.88 4.75
CA GLY A 44 -4.93 -0.52 4.23
C GLY A 44 -3.81 -0.76 5.24
N ILE A 45 -3.93 -0.22 6.47
CA ILE A 45 -2.91 -0.44 7.51
C ILE A 45 -2.78 -1.92 7.91
N ARG A 46 -3.88 -2.69 7.86
CA ARG A 46 -3.85 -4.15 8.06
C ARG A 46 -3.03 -4.82 6.96
N HIS A 47 -3.21 -4.45 5.70
CA HIS A 47 -2.48 -5.05 4.58
C HIS A 47 -0.97 -4.77 4.60
N LEU A 48 -0.54 -3.64 5.18
CA LEU A 48 0.89 -3.38 5.41
C LEU A 48 1.51 -4.39 6.40
N LYS A 49 0.71 -4.92 7.34
CA LYS A 49 1.16 -5.85 8.38
C LYS A 49 0.91 -7.31 8.04
N PHE A 50 -0.17 -7.59 7.32
CA PHE A 50 -0.66 -8.94 7.03
C PHE A 50 -0.83 -9.13 5.53
N LYS A 51 -0.41 -10.28 5.01
CA LYS A 51 -0.56 -10.64 3.60
C LYS A 51 -1.99 -11.08 3.31
N SER A 52 -2.55 -11.86 4.22
CA SER A 52 -3.94 -12.35 4.18
C SER A 52 -4.46 -12.47 5.60
N ASP A 53 -5.71 -12.92 5.75
CA ASP A 53 -6.21 -13.34 7.05
C ASP A 53 -5.27 -14.37 7.66
N GLU A 54 -4.96 -14.19 8.94
CA GLU A 54 -4.10 -15.06 9.77
C GLU A 54 -2.62 -15.15 9.36
N VAL A 55 -2.20 -14.50 8.27
CA VAL A 55 -0.80 -14.55 7.79
C VAL A 55 -0.15 -13.18 7.89
N ALA A 56 0.70 -13.01 8.91
CA ALA A 56 1.55 -11.83 9.05
C ALA A 56 2.62 -11.79 7.94
N ARG A 57 2.95 -10.59 7.44
CA ARG A 57 4.09 -10.42 6.53
C ARG A 57 5.40 -10.62 7.30
N PRO A 58 6.49 -11.04 6.62
CA PRO A 58 7.82 -11.03 7.22
C PRO A 58 8.18 -9.65 7.80
N ARG A 59 9.00 -9.62 8.87
CA ARG A 59 9.32 -8.38 9.57
C ARG A 59 10.01 -7.34 8.67
N GLU A 60 10.86 -7.77 7.75
CA GLU A 60 11.53 -6.92 6.76
C GLU A 60 10.52 -6.25 5.80
N ASP A 61 9.52 -7.02 5.36
CA ASP A 61 8.43 -6.57 4.51
C ASP A 61 7.54 -5.56 5.23
N GLN A 62 7.18 -5.83 6.49
CA GLN A 62 6.43 -4.88 7.31
C GLN A 62 7.24 -3.59 7.51
N TYR A 63 8.53 -3.71 7.86
CA TYR A 63 9.40 -2.57 8.11
C TYR A 63 9.48 -1.64 6.89
N SER A 64 9.73 -2.19 5.70
CA SER A 64 9.85 -1.40 4.48
C SER A 64 8.54 -0.68 4.14
N ARG A 65 7.39 -1.37 4.21
CA ARG A 65 6.07 -0.80 3.95
C ARG A 65 5.69 0.29 4.95
N LEU A 66 5.86 0.02 6.25
CA LEU A 66 5.57 0.98 7.33
C LEU A 66 6.49 2.20 7.25
N LYS A 67 7.77 2.01 6.96
CA LYS A 67 8.73 3.11 6.77
C LYS A 67 8.35 4.02 5.60
N LEU A 68 7.69 3.49 4.57
CA LEU A 68 7.32 4.24 3.36
C LEU A 68 5.90 4.80 3.37
N VAL A 69 5.07 4.46 4.36
CA VAL A 69 3.66 4.86 4.41
C VAL A 69 3.46 6.38 4.38
N HIS A 70 4.43 7.14 4.90
CA HIS A 70 4.40 8.60 4.88
C HIS A 70 4.44 9.19 3.46
N LEU A 71 4.99 8.48 2.48
CA LEU A 71 5.05 8.93 1.09
C LEU A 71 3.74 8.68 0.34
N ALA A 72 2.93 7.70 0.77
CA ALA A 72 1.68 7.35 0.10
C ALA A 72 0.72 8.54 -0.12
N PRO A 73 0.41 9.38 0.90
CA PRO A 73 -0.45 10.53 0.70
C PRO A 73 0.17 11.58 -0.24
N GLU A 74 1.49 11.76 -0.24
CA GLU A 74 2.18 12.70 -1.14
C GLU A 74 2.09 12.25 -2.60
N VAL A 75 2.34 10.96 -2.85
CA VAL A 75 2.18 10.37 -4.19
C VAL A 75 0.77 10.60 -4.71
N LEU A 76 -0.25 10.26 -3.93
CA LEU A 76 -1.64 10.38 -4.36
C LEU A 76 -2.05 11.83 -4.66
N LYS A 77 -1.56 12.81 -3.88
CA LYS A 77 -1.81 14.25 -4.12
C LYS A 77 -1.19 14.76 -5.41
N LEU A 78 -0.03 14.25 -5.79
CA LEU A 78 0.73 14.70 -6.96
C LEU A 78 0.35 13.93 -8.24
N SER A 79 -0.14 12.69 -8.11
CA SER A 79 -0.44 11.82 -9.24
C SER A 79 -1.65 12.29 -10.05
N LYS A 80 -1.38 12.63 -11.31
CA LYS A 80 -2.39 12.89 -12.36
C LYS A 80 -2.57 11.72 -13.33
N THR A 81 -1.66 10.76 -13.29
CA THR A 81 -1.66 9.56 -14.16
C THR A 81 -1.47 8.32 -13.31
N VAL A 82 -2.10 7.22 -13.73
CA VAL A 82 -1.90 5.89 -13.17
C VAL A 82 -0.93 5.10 -14.07
N GLN A 83 -0.10 4.24 -13.48
CA GLN A 83 0.90 3.45 -14.21
C GLN A 83 0.45 1.99 -14.41
N GLY A 84 -0.50 1.51 -13.63
CA GLY A 84 -1.08 0.17 -13.78
C GLY A 84 -2.53 0.14 -13.33
N ILE A 85 -3.36 -0.59 -14.07
CA ILE A 85 -4.74 -0.88 -13.69
C ILE A 85 -4.91 -2.40 -13.81
N TRP A 86 -5.31 -3.04 -12.72
CA TRP A 86 -5.58 -4.47 -12.71
C TRP A 86 -6.98 -4.74 -12.19
N ASN A 87 -7.77 -5.46 -12.97
CA ASN A 87 -9.13 -5.84 -12.63
C ASN A 87 -9.17 -7.34 -12.36
N THR A 88 -9.79 -7.72 -11.25
CA THR A 88 -9.96 -9.12 -10.86
C THR A 88 -11.25 -9.31 -10.07
N GLN A 89 -11.57 -10.56 -9.74
CA GLN A 89 -12.67 -10.89 -8.85
C GLN A 89 -12.11 -11.44 -7.53
N CYS A 90 -12.36 -10.73 -6.44
CA CYS A 90 -11.93 -11.15 -5.10
C CYS A 90 -13.14 -11.42 -4.22
N PHE A 91 -12.99 -12.34 -3.27
CA PHE A 91 -13.97 -12.49 -2.21
C PHE A 91 -13.85 -11.36 -1.20
N GLU A 92 -14.85 -10.51 -1.11
CA GLU A 92 -14.94 -9.46 -0.11
C GLU A 92 -15.97 -9.82 0.96
N THR A 93 -15.60 -9.59 2.21
CA THR A 93 -16.48 -9.73 3.36
C THR A 93 -17.15 -8.39 3.63
N GLN A 94 -18.48 -8.34 3.46
CA GLN A 94 -19.28 -7.16 3.76
C GLN A 94 -20.39 -7.51 4.75
N LYS A 95 -20.72 -6.54 5.60
CA LYS A 95 -21.86 -6.64 6.51
C LYS A 95 -23.10 -6.23 5.73
N THR A 96 -23.97 -7.20 5.43
CA THR A 96 -25.26 -6.99 4.76
C THR A 96 -26.36 -7.49 5.69
N ASN A 97 -27.35 -6.66 5.99
CA ASN A 97 -28.48 -7.01 6.88
C ASN A 97 -28.01 -7.61 8.22
N SER A 98 -27.04 -6.94 8.87
CA SER A 98 -26.43 -7.38 10.14
C SER A 98 -25.70 -8.72 10.11
N ARG A 99 -25.53 -9.35 8.94
CA ARG A 99 -24.76 -10.58 8.77
C ARG A 99 -23.51 -10.31 7.94
N TRP A 100 -22.40 -10.93 8.33
CA TRP A 100 -21.20 -10.95 7.50
C TRP A 100 -21.40 -11.94 6.37
N LYS A 101 -21.40 -11.45 5.13
CA LYS A 101 -21.48 -12.29 3.94
C LYS A 101 -20.20 -12.12 3.13
N ARG A 102 -19.56 -13.23 2.82
CA ARG A 102 -18.45 -13.30 1.87
C ARG A 102 -19.04 -13.46 0.47
N SER A 103 -18.75 -12.51 -0.42
CA SER A 103 -19.26 -12.53 -1.79
C SER A 103 -18.17 -12.20 -2.79
N LEU A 104 -18.22 -12.83 -3.96
CA LEU A 104 -17.33 -12.51 -5.06
C LEU A 104 -17.69 -11.14 -5.62
N LYS A 105 -16.72 -10.23 -5.70
CA LYS A 105 -16.89 -8.87 -6.18
C LYS A 105 -15.79 -8.51 -7.16
N ASN A 106 -16.14 -7.71 -8.16
CA ASN A 106 -15.15 -7.12 -9.04
C ASN A 106 -14.35 -6.09 -8.24
N VAL A 107 -13.04 -6.18 -8.33
CA VAL A 107 -12.08 -5.33 -7.66
C VAL A 107 -11.11 -4.76 -8.70
N THR A 108 -10.85 -3.47 -8.59
CA THR A 108 -9.85 -2.77 -9.39
C THR A 108 -8.71 -2.30 -8.48
N PHE A 109 -7.49 -2.59 -8.88
CA PHE A 109 -6.28 -2.08 -8.28
C PHE A 109 -5.65 -1.04 -9.21
N TYR A 110 -5.26 0.08 -8.64
CA TYR A 110 -4.60 1.18 -9.33
C TYR A 110 -3.19 1.35 -8.77
N GLU A 111 -2.20 1.34 -9.65
CA GLU A 111 -0.80 1.48 -9.29
C GLU A 111 -0.30 2.88 -9.64
N PHE A 112 0.17 3.61 -8.63
CA PHE A 112 0.82 4.90 -8.77
C PHE A 112 2.30 4.77 -8.46
N MET A 113 3.15 5.13 -9.42
CA MET A 113 4.58 5.18 -9.24
C MET A 113 5.06 6.62 -9.15
N ALA A 114 5.90 6.89 -8.15
CA ALA A 114 6.57 8.18 -8.02
C ALA A 114 7.99 8.00 -7.48
N VAL A 115 8.83 9.00 -7.74
CA VAL A 115 10.14 9.13 -7.11
C VAL A 115 10.05 10.32 -6.16
N LEU A 116 10.03 10.06 -4.86
CA LEU A 116 10.00 11.08 -3.79
C LEU A 116 11.19 10.85 -2.87
N ASN A 117 11.88 11.93 -2.48
CA ASN A 117 13.05 11.86 -1.60
C ASN A 117 14.14 10.87 -2.07
N ASN A 118 14.34 10.77 -3.40
CA ASN A 118 15.22 9.80 -4.06
C ASN A 118 14.83 8.32 -3.86
N VAL A 119 13.62 8.04 -3.38
CA VAL A 119 13.05 6.70 -3.26
C VAL A 119 11.96 6.54 -4.32
N ARG A 120 12.06 5.48 -5.12
CA ARG A 120 10.97 5.09 -6.03
C ARG A 120 9.99 4.20 -5.28
N VAL A 121 8.74 4.63 -5.20
CA VAL A 121 7.67 3.92 -4.51
C VAL A 121 6.53 3.61 -5.47
N LYS A 122 5.87 2.47 -5.24
CA LYS A 122 4.60 2.10 -5.84
C LYS A 122 3.53 2.20 -4.75
N VAL A 123 2.50 2.99 -4.96
CA VAL A 123 1.32 3.09 -4.11
C VAL A 123 0.17 2.40 -4.80
N ILE A 124 -0.51 1.51 -4.08
CA ILE A 124 -1.63 0.72 -4.60
C ILE A 124 -2.91 1.25 -3.95
N VAL A 125 -3.89 1.58 -4.79
CA VAL A 125 -5.26 1.93 -4.38
C VAL A 125 -6.19 0.82 -4.83
N LYS A 126 -7.06 0.35 -3.93
CA LYS A 126 -8.05 -0.68 -4.20
C LYS A 126 -9.44 -0.06 -4.25
N GLU A 127 -10.23 -0.51 -5.21
CA GLU A 127 -11.64 -0.18 -5.36
C GLU A 127 -12.44 -1.47 -5.52
N VAL A 128 -13.39 -1.68 -4.62
CA VAL A 128 -14.41 -2.73 -4.78
C VAL A 128 -15.57 -2.11 -5.55
N LEU A 129 -16.12 -2.79 -6.55
CA LEU A 129 -17.22 -2.27 -7.37
C LEU A 129 -18.36 -1.69 -6.51
N GLY A 130 -18.61 -0.39 -6.68
CA GLY A 130 -19.63 0.37 -5.93
C GLY A 130 -19.23 0.80 -4.51
N GLY A 131 -17.98 0.57 -4.11
CA GLY A 131 -17.40 0.98 -2.83
C GLY A 131 -16.47 2.18 -2.94
N GLU A 132 -15.87 2.58 -1.81
CA GLU A 132 -14.87 3.65 -1.78
C GLU A 132 -13.50 3.18 -2.28
N LYS A 133 -12.78 4.09 -2.95
CA LYS A 133 -11.36 3.93 -3.24
C LYS A 133 -10.59 4.09 -1.94
N HIS A 134 -9.77 3.10 -1.60
CA HIS A 134 -8.96 3.14 -0.40
C HIS A 134 -7.53 2.72 -0.68
N PHE A 135 -6.61 3.29 0.11
CA PHE A 135 -5.23 2.86 0.12
C PHE A 135 -5.14 1.38 0.49
N TRP A 136 -4.35 0.63 -0.30
CA TRP A 136 -4.12 -0.79 -0.09
C TRP A 136 -2.70 -1.04 0.42
N SER A 137 -1.68 -0.67 -0.36
CA SER A 137 -0.27 -0.95 -0.04
C SER A 137 0.66 0.15 -0.54
N VAL A 138 1.87 0.19 0.01
CA VAL A 138 3.00 0.98 -0.52
C VAL A 138 4.23 0.08 -0.56
N ILE A 139 4.88 0.01 -1.72
CA ILE A 139 5.97 -0.93 -1.96
C ILE A 139 7.19 -0.16 -2.47
N PRO A 140 8.40 -0.40 -1.94
CA PRO A 140 9.61 0.10 -2.57
C PRO A 140 9.76 -0.55 -3.96
N PHE A 141 9.95 0.25 -5.01
CA PHE A 141 10.05 -0.30 -6.36
C PHE A 141 11.39 -1.02 -6.61
N TRP A 142 12.38 -0.89 -5.71
CA TRP A 142 13.71 -1.47 -5.86
C TRP A 142 13.98 -2.50 -4.76
N GLY A 143 14.13 -3.76 -5.17
CA GLY A 143 15.02 -4.67 -4.46
C GLY A 143 16.47 -4.35 -4.85
N ILE A 144 17.38 -4.31 -3.87
CA ILE A 144 18.82 -4.36 -4.17
C ILE A 144 19.13 -5.85 -4.33
N ASP A 145 19.54 -6.26 -5.53
CA ASP A 145 20.09 -7.60 -5.76
C ASP A 145 21.26 -7.81 -4.78
N LYS A 146 21.14 -8.82 -3.89
CA LYS A 146 22.07 -9.09 -2.79
C LYS A 146 23.49 -9.35 -3.29
N ASP A 147 23.63 -9.83 -4.54
CA ASP A 147 24.92 -10.24 -5.11
C ASP A 147 25.52 -9.20 -6.06
N LYS A 148 24.69 -8.38 -6.72
CA LYS A 148 25.15 -7.49 -7.81
C LYS A 148 25.00 -6.00 -7.53
N SER A 149 24.36 -5.59 -6.43
CA SER A 149 24.01 -4.18 -6.17
C SER A 149 23.29 -3.50 -7.35
N LYS A 150 22.63 -4.29 -8.21
CA LYS A 150 21.87 -3.81 -9.37
C LYS A 150 20.39 -3.68 -9.01
N ARG A 151 19.73 -2.69 -9.62
CA ARG A 151 18.30 -2.41 -9.43
C ARG A 151 17.50 -3.46 -10.20
N VAL A 152 16.71 -4.27 -9.49
CA VAL A 152 15.81 -5.25 -10.11
C VAL A 152 14.38 -4.70 -10.10
N LEU A 153 13.71 -4.81 -11.25
CA LEU A 153 12.34 -4.32 -11.45
C LEU A 153 11.35 -5.39 -11.00
N HIS A 154 10.63 -5.15 -9.90
CA HIS A 154 9.58 -6.05 -9.44
C HIS A 154 8.22 -5.66 -10.05
N SER A 155 7.72 -6.49 -10.97
CA SER A 155 6.30 -6.55 -11.29
C SER A 155 5.63 -7.50 -10.30
N GLY A 156 5.23 -6.98 -9.14
CA GLY A 156 4.51 -7.74 -8.11
C GLY A 156 3.04 -7.99 -8.46
N ASP A 157 2.37 -8.84 -7.69
CA ASP A 157 0.92 -9.10 -7.70
C ASP A 157 0.22 -8.14 -6.70
N PRO A 158 -0.60 -7.17 -7.16
CA PRO A 158 -1.20 -6.16 -6.29
C PRO A 158 -2.13 -6.68 -5.19
N GLU A 159 -2.67 -7.89 -5.32
CA GLU A 159 -3.50 -8.48 -4.27
C GLU A 159 -2.62 -8.89 -3.08
N ASN A 160 -1.47 -9.45 -3.39
CA ASN A 160 -0.54 -10.06 -2.44
C ASN A 160 0.61 -9.13 -2.00
N ASP A 161 0.94 -8.10 -2.76
CA ASP A 161 2.09 -7.19 -2.54
C ASP A 161 1.67 -5.80 -2.03
#